data_AF-A0A820SX24-F1
#
_entry.id   AF-A0A820SX24-F1
#
_cell.length_a   1.000
_cell.length_b   1.000
_cell.length_c   1.000
_cell.angle_alpha   90.00
_cell.angle_beta   90.00
_cell.angle_gamma   90.00
#
_symmetry.space_group_name_H-M   'P 1'
#
loop_
_entity.id
_entity.type
_entity.pdbx_description
1 polymer ?
#
loop_
_entity_poly.entity_id
_entity_poly.type
_entity_poly.pdbx_seq_one_letter_code
_entity_poly.pdbx_strand_id
1 'polypeptide(L)'
;MSAIHIEKLDDKNIVFKFANGSLKVTIRLGDLSKEICDAVVNPTKESMHPNGGLDEKIHKTMGTLFVNQVIAVSQELQDNSCPIGQSRIFVAKNRQNPNIALFVINTVGPVYHSEEKEKSAFLLQSCYSTSFALANLYSLTSIAYPAISCGANHF
;
A
#
# COMPACT_ATOMS: atom_id res chain seq x y z
N MET A 1 -24.91 -15.37 14.21
CA MET A 1 -23.62 -15.00 14.84
C MET A 1 -22.53 -15.33 13.83
N SER A 2 -21.79 -14.35 13.31
CA SER A 2 -20.76 -14.58 12.29
C SER A 2 -19.46 -15.01 12.97
N ALA A 3 -18.92 -16.19 12.64
CA ALA A 3 -17.65 -16.66 13.17
C ALA A 3 -16.47 -16.17 12.30
N ILE A 4 -15.35 -15.80 12.91
CA ILE A 4 -14.07 -15.62 12.22
C ILE A 4 -13.30 -16.94 12.37
N HIS A 5 -12.94 -17.55 11.25
CA HIS A 5 -12.09 -18.75 11.26
C HIS A 5 -10.63 -18.34 11.06
N ILE A 6 -9.76 -18.77 11.97
CA ILE A 6 -8.32 -18.48 11.93
C ILE A 6 -7.58 -19.78 11.61
N GLU A 7 -6.75 -19.75 10.57
CA GLU A 7 -5.98 -20.89 10.09
C GLU A 7 -4.50 -20.49 9.99
N LYS A 8 -3.63 -21.19 10.72
CA LYS A 8 -2.18 -21.10 10.52
C LYS A 8 -1.82 -22.04 9.38
N LEU A 9 -1.41 -21.48 8.24
CA LEU A 9 -1.01 -22.27 7.08
C LEU A 9 0.43 -22.77 7.20
N ASP A 10 1.31 -21.89 7.68
CA ASP A 10 2.72 -22.18 7.97
C ASP A 10 3.27 -21.15 8.97
N ASP A 11 4.56 -21.18 9.27
CA ASP A 11 5.21 -20.24 10.20
C ASP A 11 5.25 -18.78 9.72
N LYS A 12 4.92 -18.54 8.45
CA LYS A 12 4.94 -17.21 7.82
C LYS A 12 3.54 -16.71 7.46
N ASN A 13 2.50 -17.54 7.55
CA ASN A 13 1.17 -17.21 7.04
C ASN A 13 0.06 -17.54 8.06
N ILE A 14 -0.66 -16.50 8.49
CA ILE A 14 -1.89 -16.61 9.28
C ILE A 14 -3.05 -16.06 8.43
N VAL A 15 -4.10 -16.86 8.29
CA VAL A 15 -5.28 -16.51 7.48
C VAL A 15 -6.51 -16.38 8.35
N PHE A 16 -7.24 -15.28 8.17
CA PHE A 16 -8.55 -15.02 8.76
C PHE A 16 -9.59 -15.08 7.65
N LYS A 17 -10.56 -16.00 7.78
CA LYS A 17 -11.69 -16.16 6.87
C LYS A 17 -12.96 -15.74 7.58
N PHE A 18 -13.73 -14.86 6.97
CA PHE A 18 -15.03 -14.43 7.50
C PHE A 18 -16.15 -15.37 7.01
N ALA A 19 -17.15 -15.64 7.86
CA ALA A 19 -18.12 -16.75 7.73
C ALA A 19 -18.88 -16.89 6.40
N ASN A 20 -18.97 -15.84 5.58
CA ASN A 20 -19.62 -15.86 4.27
C ASN A 20 -18.64 -16.05 3.09
N GLY A 21 -17.34 -16.23 3.38
CA GLY A 21 -16.29 -16.37 2.36
C GLY A 21 -16.00 -15.11 1.55
N SER A 22 -16.66 -13.97 1.84
CA SER A 22 -16.54 -12.76 1.03
C SER A 22 -15.24 -11.99 1.28
N LEU A 23 -14.56 -12.26 2.39
CA LEU A 23 -13.32 -11.60 2.76
C LEU A 23 -12.33 -12.60 3.37
N LYS A 24 -11.09 -12.54 2.88
CA LYS A 24 -9.94 -13.25 3.42
C LYS A 24 -8.86 -12.23 3.76
N VAL A 25 -8.47 -12.18 5.03
CA VAL A 25 -7.31 -11.38 5.47
C VAL A 25 -6.15 -12.33 5.72
N THR A 26 -4.96 -12.00 5.24
CA THR A 26 -3.75 -12.82 5.44
C THR A 26 -2.66 -11.94 6.02
N ILE A 27 -2.11 -12.35 7.16
CA ILE A 27 -0.88 -11.79 7.70
C ILE A 27 0.25 -12.68 7.22
N ARG A 28 1.18 -12.11 6.45
CA ARG A 28 2.29 -12.83 5.84
C ARG A 28 3.63 -12.17 6.14
N LEU A 29 4.62 -12.96 6.54
CA LEU A 29 6.02 -12.54 6.51
C LEU A 29 6.60 -12.76 5.11
N GLY A 30 6.92 -11.68 4.41
CA GLY A 30 7.35 -11.75 3.02
C GLY A 30 7.88 -10.44 2.45
N ASP A 31 8.01 -10.42 1.14
CA ASP A 31 8.52 -9.29 0.37
C ASP A 31 7.39 -8.64 -0.42
N LEU A 32 6.84 -7.53 0.09
CA LEU A 32 5.66 -6.89 -0.51
C LEU A 32 5.87 -6.52 -1.98
N SER A 33 7.10 -6.17 -2.40
CA SER A 33 7.36 -5.79 -3.80
C SER A 33 7.19 -6.96 -4.78
N LYS A 34 7.15 -8.20 -4.28
CA LYS A 34 6.99 -9.43 -5.06
C LYS A 34 5.59 -10.04 -4.93
N GLU A 35 4.67 -9.39 -4.21
CA GLU A 35 3.32 -9.91 -4.04
C GLU A 35 2.53 -9.85 -5.36
N ILE A 36 1.96 -11.00 -5.73
CA ILE A 36 1.14 -11.14 -6.93
C ILE A 36 -0.32 -10.99 -6.49
N CYS A 37 -0.84 -9.77 -6.64
CA CYS A 37 -2.19 -9.37 -6.30
C CYS A 37 -2.64 -8.21 -7.21
N ASP A 38 -3.84 -7.67 -7.00
CA ASP A 38 -4.30 -6.57 -7.84
C ASP A 38 -3.59 -5.27 -7.49
N ALA A 39 -3.39 -4.95 -6.20
CA ALA A 39 -2.62 -3.79 -5.78
C ALA A 39 -1.69 -4.07 -4.59
N VAL A 40 -0.49 -3.50 -4.64
CA VAL A 40 0.36 -3.32 -3.46
C VAL A 40 0.31 -1.87 -2.99
N VAL A 41 0.29 -1.65 -1.68
CA VAL A 41 0.35 -0.32 -1.10
C VAL A 41 1.80 0.06 -0.79
N ASN A 42 2.23 1.19 -1.34
CA ASN A 42 3.58 1.71 -1.17
C ASN A 42 3.59 2.93 -0.25
N PRO A 43 4.18 2.85 0.96
CA PRO A 43 4.41 4.02 1.80
C PRO A 43 5.51 4.90 1.18
N THR A 44 5.19 6.16 0.90
CA THR A 44 6.12 7.13 0.32
C THR A 44 5.96 8.50 0.98
N LYS A 45 6.66 9.52 0.48
CA LYS A 45 6.57 10.92 0.90
C LYS A 45 5.69 11.75 -0.04
N GLU A 46 5.38 12.99 0.33
CA GLU A 46 4.48 13.88 -0.40
C GLU A 46 4.89 14.11 -1.85
N SER A 47 6.18 14.11 -2.14
CA SER A 47 6.69 14.24 -3.51
C SER A 47 6.58 12.97 -4.35
N MET A 48 6.15 11.85 -3.75
CA MET A 48 6.12 10.49 -4.34
C MET A 48 7.44 10.03 -4.98
N HIS A 49 8.55 10.70 -4.67
CA HIS A 49 9.87 10.25 -5.08
C HIS A 49 10.40 9.21 -4.09
N PRO A 50 11.11 8.18 -4.58
CA PRO A 50 11.57 7.09 -3.73
C PRO A 50 12.43 7.60 -2.58
N ASN A 51 12.11 7.19 -1.36
CA ASN A 51 12.78 7.64 -0.12
C ASN A 51 13.60 6.54 0.58
N GLY A 52 14.02 5.50 -0.15
CA GLY A 52 14.73 4.35 0.39
C GLY A 52 13.81 3.24 0.91
N GLY A 53 14.39 2.17 1.47
CA GLY A 53 13.65 1.08 2.11
C GLY A 53 12.69 0.36 1.16
N LEU A 54 11.44 0.17 1.60
CA LEU A 54 10.40 -0.49 0.81
C LEU A 54 10.03 0.31 -0.45
N ASP A 55 9.99 1.64 -0.34
CA ASP A 55 9.60 2.54 -1.42
C ASP A 55 10.53 2.40 -2.64
N GLU A 56 11.83 2.49 -2.39
CA GLU A 56 12.84 2.29 -3.42
C GLU A 56 12.77 0.87 -4.04
N LYS A 57 12.48 -0.14 -3.21
CA LYS A 57 12.33 -1.52 -3.68
C LYS A 57 11.09 -1.71 -4.57
N ILE A 58 9.97 -1.09 -4.25
CA ILE A 58 8.75 -1.11 -5.07
C ILE A 58 9.02 -0.37 -6.39
N HIS A 59 9.61 0.82 -6.37
CA HIS A 59 9.98 1.55 -7.59
C HIS A 59 10.86 0.70 -8.52
N LYS A 60 11.88 0.03 -7.97
CA LYS A 60 12.76 -0.88 -8.74
C LYS A 60 12.01 -2.09 -9.31
N THR A 61 11.12 -2.70 -8.53
CA THR A 61 10.43 -3.93 -8.93
C THR A 61 9.34 -3.68 -9.99
N MET A 62 8.61 -2.56 -9.87
CA MET A 62 7.49 -2.23 -10.74
C MET A 62 7.94 -1.64 -12.08
N GLY A 63 9.12 -1.03 -12.11
CA GLY A 63 9.80 -0.63 -13.34
C GLY A 63 9.28 0.65 -13.98
N THR A 64 9.73 0.90 -15.21
CA THR A 64 9.63 2.22 -15.88
C THR A 64 8.21 2.71 -16.11
N LEU A 65 7.26 1.81 -16.38
CA LEU A 65 5.86 2.19 -16.58
C LEU A 65 5.29 2.89 -15.34
N PHE A 66 5.49 2.29 -14.17
CA PHE A 66 5.07 2.86 -12.89
C PHE A 66 5.81 4.17 -12.60
N VAL A 67 7.15 4.14 -12.70
CA VAL A 67 8.01 5.29 -12.37
C VAL A 67 7.67 6.52 -13.21
N ASN A 68 7.44 6.35 -14.52
CA ASN A 68 7.12 7.47 -15.41
C ASN A 68 5.79 8.13 -15.06
N GLN A 69 4.78 7.36 -14.66
CA GLN A 69 3.49 7.92 -14.21
C GLN A 69 3.65 8.72 -12.92
N VAL A 70 4.43 8.20 -11.96
CA VAL A 70 4.71 8.90 -10.70
C VAL A 70 5.43 10.23 -10.96
N ILE A 71 6.44 10.23 -11.84
CA ILE A 71 7.17 11.45 -12.22
C ILE A 71 6.22 12.46 -12.88
N ALA A 72 5.39 12.02 -13.83
CA ALA A 72 4.45 12.91 -14.52
C ALA A 72 3.50 13.62 -13.54
N VAL A 73 2.89 12.86 -12.61
CA VAL A 73 2.00 13.43 -11.58
C VAL A 73 2.76 14.35 -10.61
N SER A 74 4.00 14.01 -10.25
CA SER A 74 4.80 14.83 -9.32
C SER A 74 5.19 16.17 -9.95
N GLN A 75 5.50 16.18 -11.25
CA GLN A 75 5.79 17.39 -12.02
C GLN A 75 4.55 18.27 -12.21
N GLU A 76 3.39 17.66 -12.49
CA GLU A 76 2.12 18.38 -12.64
C GLU A 76 1.72 19.07 -11.33
N LEU A 77 1.97 18.43 -10.19
CA LEU A 77 1.54 18.89 -8.87
C LEU A 77 2.63 19.55 -8.02
N GLN A 78 3.77 19.90 -8.61
CA GLN A 78 4.86 20.67 -7.98
C GLN A 78 5.38 20.08 -6.65
N ASP A 79 5.76 18.79 -6.64
CA ASP A 79 6.38 18.09 -5.51
C ASP A 79 5.57 18.00 -4.20
N ASN A 80 4.41 18.63 -4.12
CA ASN A 80 3.42 18.40 -3.05
C ASN A 80 2.31 17.48 -3.55
N SER A 81 2.74 16.46 -4.29
CA SER A 81 1.87 15.65 -5.10
C SER A 81 0.81 15.02 -4.20
N CYS A 82 1.14 14.29 -3.12
CA CYS A 82 0.18 13.62 -2.24
C CYS A 82 0.24 14.14 -0.80
N PRO A 83 -0.82 14.77 -0.27
CA PRO A 83 -0.86 15.13 1.14
C PRO A 83 -0.74 13.92 2.07
N ILE A 84 -0.19 14.12 3.28
CA ILE A 84 -0.20 13.12 4.35
C ILE A 84 -1.63 12.64 4.59
N GLY A 85 -1.82 11.33 4.75
CA GLY A 85 -3.12 10.70 4.93
C GLY A 85 -3.85 10.38 3.61
N GLN A 86 -3.28 10.73 2.45
CA GLN A 86 -3.88 10.44 1.16
C GLN A 86 -3.11 9.39 0.35
N SER A 87 -3.73 8.92 -0.72
CA SER A 87 -3.17 7.92 -1.62
C SER A 87 -3.43 8.24 -3.09
N ARG A 88 -2.60 7.70 -3.98
CA ARG A 88 -2.77 7.67 -5.44
C ARG A 88 -2.48 6.29 -6.00
N ILE A 89 -3.19 5.94 -7.06
CA ILE A 89 -3.06 4.66 -7.75
C ILE A 89 -2.38 4.84 -9.10
N PHE A 90 -1.51 3.90 -9.44
CA PHE A 90 -0.73 3.87 -10.68
C PHE A 90 -0.73 2.48 -11.28
N VAL A 91 -0.71 2.39 -12.60
CA VAL A 91 -0.56 1.10 -13.30
C VAL A 91 0.89 0.63 -13.18
N ALA A 92 1.11 -0.62 -12.79
CA ALA A 92 2.45 -1.20 -12.67
C ALA A 92 2.70 -2.34 -13.66
N LYS A 93 1.74 -3.25 -13.81
CA LYS A 93 1.90 -4.42 -14.68
C LYS A 93 1.75 -4.07 -16.15
N ASN A 94 2.63 -4.64 -16.96
CA ASN A 94 2.51 -4.68 -18.41
C ASN A 94 2.95 -6.06 -18.94
N ARG A 95 2.99 -6.22 -20.26
CA ARG A 95 3.39 -7.50 -20.90
C ARG A 95 4.84 -7.92 -20.58
N GLN A 96 5.71 -6.99 -20.21
CA GLN A 96 7.13 -7.27 -19.91
C GLN A 96 7.34 -7.76 -18.47
N ASN A 97 6.45 -7.42 -17.54
CA ASN A 97 6.54 -7.79 -16.13
C ASN A 97 5.27 -8.52 -15.65
N PRO A 98 5.02 -9.78 -16.03
CA PRO A 98 3.75 -10.45 -15.75
C PRO A 98 3.59 -10.91 -14.28
N ASN A 99 4.67 -10.98 -13.50
CA ASN A 99 4.71 -11.60 -12.17
C ASN A 99 4.82 -10.57 -11.03
N ILE A 100 4.11 -9.45 -11.16
CA ILE A 100 3.99 -8.38 -10.16
C ILE A 100 2.53 -7.96 -10.02
N ALA A 101 2.24 -7.11 -9.04
CA ALA A 101 0.92 -6.53 -8.86
C ALA A 101 0.46 -5.71 -10.07
N LEU A 102 -0.85 -5.66 -10.31
CA LEU A 102 -1.42 -4.90 -11.43
C LEU A 102 -1.20 -3.39 -11.22
N PHE A 103 -1.44 -2.93 -10.00
CA PHE A 103 -1.37 -1.55 -9.58
C PHE A 103 -0.45 -1.36 -8.37
N VAL A 104 0.05 -0.14 -8.22
CA VAL A 104 0.66 0.35 -6.99
C VAL A 104 -0.20 1.49 -6.47
N ILE A 105 -0.55 1.44 -5.19
CA ILE A 105 -1.19 2.54 -4.50
C ILE A 105 -0.13 3.22 -3.61
N ASN A 106 0.42 4.34 -4.06
CA ASN A 106 1.29 5.17 -3.24
C ASN A 106 0.45 5.86 -2.15
N THR A 107 0.90 5.82 -0.91
CA THR A 107 0.22 6.48 0.23
C THR A 107 1.24 7.19 1.11
N VAL A 108 0.87 8.35 1.65
CA VAL A 108 1.77 9.14 2.49
C VAL A 108 1.35 9.02 3.95
N GLY A 109 2.09 8.22 4.70
CA GLY A 109 1.86 8.00 6.13
C GLY A 109 2.38 9.16 6.98
N PRO A 110 1.75 9.46 8.13
CA PRO A 110 2.25 10.48 9.06
C PRO A 110 3.54 10.03 9.75
N VAL A 111 4.37 11.00 10.13
CA VAL A 111 5.37 10.81 11.20
C VAL A 111 4.64 10.83 12.54
N TYR A 112 5.02 9.94 13.45
CA TYR A 112 4.40 9.89 14.77
C TYR A 112 4.91 11.01 15.67
N HIS A 113 3.97 11.72 16.30
CA HIS A 113 4.25 12.74 17.29
C HIS A 113 3.39 12.47 18.54
N SER A 114 4.01 12.29 19.70
CA SER A 114 3.31 12.01 20.96
C SER A 114 2.35 13.14 21.36
N GLU A 115 2.75 14.39 21.09
CA GLU A 115 1.97 15.59 21.40
C GLU A 115 0.72 15.73 20.49
N GLU A 116 0.73 15.11 19.31
CA GLU A 116 -0.37 15.14 18.34
C GLU A 116 -0.90 13.72 18.03
N LYS A 117 -0.90 12.82 19.02
CA LYS A 117 -1.20 11.38 18.81
C LYS A 117 -2.53 11.14 18.08
N GLU A 118 -3.59 11.90 18.38
CA GLU A 118 -4.89 11.76 17.73
C GLU A 118 -4.84 12.11 16.25
N LYS A 119 -4.08 13.15 15.89
CA LYS A 119 -3.87 13.57 14.51
C LYS A 119 -3.02 12.55 13.76
N SER A 120 -1.95 12.04 14.36
CA SER A 120 -1.17 10.95 13.77
C SER A 120 -2.04 9.71 13.53
N ALA A 121 -2.86 9.30 14.51
CA ALA A 121 -3.78 8.17 14.34
C ALA A 121 -4.82 8.40 13.23
N PHE A 122 -5.41 9.60 13.17
CA PHE A 122 -6.37 9.98 12.12
C PHE A 122 -5.74 9.95 10.72
N LEU A 123 -4.52 10.48 10.57
CA LEU A 123 -3.81 10.48 9.29
C LEU A 123 -3.43 9.07 8.85
N LEU A 124 -2.99 8.22 9.79
CA LEU A 124 -2.68 6.82 9.49
C LEU A 124 -3.95 6.05 9.06
N GLN A 125 -5.07 6.24 9.79
CA GLN A 125 -6.36 5.70 9.40
C GLN A 125 -6.76 6.15 7.99
N SER A 126 -6.56 7.43 7.68
CA SER A 126 -6.86 7.99 6.36
C SER A 126 -6.09 7.28 5.24
N CYS A 127 -4.80 6.96 5.42
CA CYS A 127 -4.03 6.19 4.44
C CYS A 127 -4.69 4.85 4.09
N TYR A 128 -5.17 4.12 5.10
CA TYR A 128 -5.88 2.86 4.87
C TYR A 128 -7.22 3.12 4.16
N SER A 129 -8.02 4.08 4.63
CA SER A 129 -9.31 4.40 4.03
C SER A 129 -9.20 4.84 2.57
N THR A 130 -8.27 5.74 2.24
CA THR A 130 -8.10 6.26 0.87
C THR A 130 -7.57 5.20 -0.08
N SER A 131 -6.61 4.38 0.35
CA SER A 131 -6.11 3.27 -0.47
C SER A 131 -7.16 2.19 -0.70
N PHE A 132 -7.96 1.84 0.30
CA PHE A 132 -9.11 0.92 0.12
C PHE A 132 -10.18 1.51 -0.81
N ALA A 133 -10.47 2.81 -0.70
CA ALA A 133 -11.41 3.48 -1.60
C ALA A 133 -10.94 3.42 -3.07
N LEU A 134 -9.65 3.60 -3.33
CA LEU A 134 -9.06 3.43 -4.66
C LEU A 134 -9.18 1.98 -5.15
N ALA A 135 -8.92 0.99 -4.29
CA ALA A 135 -9.09 -0.41 -4.65
C ALA A 135 -10.53 -0.73 -5.05
N ASN A 136 -11.52 -0.20 -4.31
CA ASN A 136 -12.93 -0.36 -4.65
C ASN A 136 -13.29 0.35 -5.96
N LEU A 137 -12.81 1.59 -6.16
CA LEU A 137 -13.07 2.36 -7.39
C LEU A 137 -12.59 1.62 -8.64
N TYR A 138 -11.44 0.94 -8.54
CA TYR A 138 -10.87 0.15 -9.63
C TYR A 138 -11.36 -1.32 -9.65
N SER A 139 -12.34 -1.67 -8.81
CA SER A 139 -12.92 -3.02 -8.70
C SER A 139 -11.87 -4.11 -8.45
N LEU A 140 -10.85 -3.80 -7.64
CA LEU A 140 -9.79 -4.73 -7.28
C LEU A 140 -10.31 -5.77 -6.29
N THR A 141 -9.85 -7.01 -6.44
CA THR A 141 -10.26 -8.16 -5.62
C THR A 141 -9.22 -8.54 -4.56
N SER A 142 -8.00 -8.03 -4.67
CA SER A 142 -6.90 -8.29 -3.73
C SER A 142 -5.97 -7.09 -3.56
N ILE A 143 -5.65 -6.77 -2.30
CA ILE A 143 -4.74 -5.68 -1.95
C ILE A 143 -3.79 -6.11 -0.84
N ALA A 144 -2.51 -5.78 -0.96
CA ALA A 144 -1.48 -6.12 0.01
C ALA A 144 -0.87 -4.85 0.62
N TYR A 145 -0.73 -4.86 1.95
CA TYR A 145 -0.26 -3.73 2.74
C TYR A 145 1.02 -4.07 3.51
N PRO A 146 1.94 -3.11 3.71
CA PRO A 146 2.89 -3.15 4.81
C PRO A 146 2.28 -2.57 6.09
N ALA A 147 3.03 -2.59 7.17
CA ALA A 147 2.74 -1.75 8.35
C ALA A 147 3.13 -0.30 8.02
N ILE A 148 2.16 0.50 7.58
CA ILE A 148 2.38 1.89 7.16
C ILE A 148 2.91 2.70 8.36
N SER A 149 3.89 3.58 8.11
CA SER A 149 4.57 4.43 9.11
C SER A 149 5.37 3.73 10.22
N CYS A 150 5.34 2.41 10.36
CA CYS A 150 6.13 1.67 11.37
C CYS A 150 7.64 1.53 11.05
N GLY A 151 8.12 2.19 9.99
CA GLY A 151 9.53 2.26 9.61
C GLY A 151 10.17 3.57 10.06
N ALA A 152 10.69 4.35 9.12
CA ALA A 152 11.33 5.64 9.38
C ALA A 152 10.41 6.71 10.02
N ASN A 153 9.10 6.50 9.99
CA ASN A 153 8.12 7.43 10.56
C ASN A 153 7.77 7.12 12.04
N HIS A 154 8.34 6.04 12.60
CA HIS A 154 8.32 5.69 14.02
C HIS A 154 6.93 5.65 14.68
N PHE A 155 5.91 5.26 13.91
CA PHE A 155 4.56 5.01 14.43
C PHE A 155 4.47 3.72 15.22
#